data_AF-W4ISI0-F1
#
_entry.id   AF-W4ISI0-F1
#
_cell.length_a   1.000
_cell.length_b   1.000
_cell.length_c   1.000
_cell.angle_alpha   90.00
_cell.angle_beta   90.00
_cell.angle_gamma   90.00
#
_symmetry.space_group_name_H-M   'P 1'
#
loop_
_entity.id
_entity.type
_entity.pdbx_description
1 polymer ?
#
loop_
_entity_poly.entity_id
_entity_poly.type
_entity_poly.pdbx_seq_one_letter_code
_entity_poly.pdbx_strand_id
1 'polypeptide(L)'
;MKSMISGISSKIVESNKAKIFLLGTRILWIITTIIYIVLFYFITNKYVSLSEDDIDEYNIKGNEEELLKDDKIFNNYYKSYNKINAICGTFLILLCIVNIISSFYSKLNRGYMLYYKRMIGFVSLHLQLLFIAIMFLQNHENELFFCNINKYIYWFEDYDNKTDLFINSGENLCKVHNYSYIFPACFLFFSLIEFVVLYFKIEKHFRKKFLIFYIKMGTGIMYLALFYIFLKSKSFYNNILSEYNIFTLDDYSDPIKIIIFATQKQKMYYFQLLLVSTVSSAIVFCLLGYFDIYTIMKSCRFSLLVNIPISVFTMIVVFSQLLFSSYILETSAFFCAYEEFIEIHKRDQKASNKMIAPSNITETDWFCNLKSFDYIYFTNISTCLVIFGSDFIVSLYLVFSKKYAPKTS
;
A
#
# COMPACT_ATOMS: atom_id res chain seq x y z
N MET A 1 23.59 -39.78 -33.26
CA MET A 1 22.67 -39.63 -32.11
C MET A 1 23.38 -39.73 -30.75
N LYS A 2 24.58 -39.12 -30.60
CA LYS A 2 25.35 -39.02 -29.34
C LYS A 2 26.41 -37.91 -29.48
N SER A 3 26.00 -36.65 -29.68
CA SER A 3 26.96 -35.51 -29.66
C SER A 3 26.31 -34.11 -29.57
N MET A 4 25.11 -33.96 -29.02
CA MET A 4 24.47 -32.64 -28.84
C MET A 4 23.92 -32.46 -27.43
N ILE A 5 24.77 -32.58 -26.41
CA ILE A 5 24.48 -32.10 -25.04
C ILE A 5 25.76 -31.52 -24.41
N SER A 6 26.48 -30.65 -25.13
CA SER A 6 27.66 -29.95 -24.56
C SER A 6 27.63 -28.43 -24.70
N GLY A 7 26.58 -27.84 -25.27
CA GLY A 7 26.42 -26.39 -25.34
C GLY A 7 25.41 -25.90 -24.31
N ILE A 8 25.81 -24.94 -23.48
CA ILE A 8 24.97 -24.18 -22.53
C ILE A 8 24.80 -24.85 -21.15
N SER A 9 25.93 -25.03 -20.47
CA SER A 9 25.98 -24.97 -19.01
C SER A 9 26.82 -23.76 -18.63
N SER A 10 26.27 -22.54 -18.73
CA SER A 10 26.74 -21.45 -17.89
C SER A 10 26.26 -21.72 -16.46
N LYS A 11 26.82 -22.76 -15.83
CA LYS A 11 26.77 -22.93 -14.38
C LYS A 11 27.59 -21.77 -13.82
N ILE A 12 26.93 -20.66 -13.52
CA ILE A 12 27.43 -19.74 -12.51
C ILE A 12 27.44 -20.58 -11.23
N VAL A 13 28.57 -21.19 -10.92
CA VAL A 13 28.81 -21.80 -9.62
C VAL A 13 28.78 -20.63 -8.65
N GLU A 14 27.65 -20.44 -7.96
CA GLU A 14 27.56 -19.47 -6.87
C GLU A 14 28.71 -19.71 -5.91
N SER A 15 29.61 -18.73 -5.79
CA SER A 15 30.72 -18.82 -4.85
C SER A 15 30.16 -19.00 -3.43
N ASN A 16 30.81 -19.82 -2.61
CA ASN A 16 30.37 -20.01 -1.22
C ASN A 16 30.30 -18.66 -0.47
N LYS A 17 31.15 -17.69 -0.83
CA LYS A 17 31.11 -16.32 -0.30
C LYS A 17 29.78 -15.60 -0.59
N ALA A 18 29.26 -15.70 -1.81
CA ALA A 18 27.98 -15.08 -2.19
C ALA A 18 26.78 -15.71 -1.46
N LYS A 19 26.81 -17.02 -1.21
CA LYS A 19 25.77 -17.71 -0.42
C LYS A 19 25.79 -17.29 1.05
N ILE A 20 26.98 -17.16 1.63
CA ILE A 20 27.15 -16.71 3.01
C ILE A 20 26.68 -15.25 3.17
N PHE A 21 27.02 -14.38 2.22
CA PHE A 21 26.53 -13.00 2.20
C PHE A 21 25.00 -12.94 2.18
N LEU A 22 24.36 -13.69 1.27
CA LEU A 22 22.89 -13.72 1.17
C LEU A 22 22.20 -14.32 2.39
N LEU A 23 22.83 -15.28 3.06
CA LEU A 23 22.36 -15.78 4.34
C LEU A 23 22.42 -14.67 5.39
N GLY A 24 23.54 -13.97 5.49
CA GLY A 24 23.74 -12.86 6.42
C GLY A 24 22.70 -11.76 6.24
N THR A 25 22.43 -11.34 5.00
CA THR A 25 21.41 -10.32 4.72
C THR A 25 20.00 -10.76 5.14
N ARG A 26 19.65 -12.04 4.96
CA ARG A 26 18.34 -12.57 5.38
C ARG A 26 18.20 -12.69 6.89
N ILE A 27 19.27 -13.09 7.59
CA ILE A 27 19.28 -13.11 9.05
C ILE A 27 19.14 -11.69 9.60
N LEU A 28 19.88 -10.73 9.02
CA LEU A 28 19.76 -9.32 9.39
C LEU A 28 18.33 -8.82 9.18
N TRP A 29 17.71 -9.16 8.05
CA TRP A 29 16.31 -8.81 7.78
C TRP A 29 15.36 -9.37 8.83
N ILE A 30 15.50 -10.64 9.22
CA ILE A 30 14.70 -11.25 10.29
C ILE A 30 14.86 -10.47 11.60
N ILE A 31 16.11 -10.18 12.01
CA ILE A 31 16.40 -9.43 13.24
C ILE A 31 15.78 -8.03 13.19
N THR A 32 15.98 -7.29 12.11
CA THR A 32 15.40 -5.95 11.93
C THR A 32 13.86 -5.98 11.98
N THR A 33 13.24 -7.03 11.43
CA THR A 33 11.78 -7.20 11.46
C THR A 33 11.27 -7.45 12.88
N ILE A 34 11.96 -8.30 13.65
CA ILE A 34 11.61 -8.56 15.06
C ILE A 34 11.74 -7.28 15.88
N ILE A 35 12.86 -6.55 15.71
CA ILE A 35 13.08 -5.27 16.39
C ILE A 35 11.95 -4.30 16.07
N TYR A 36 11.57 -4.18 14.79
CA TYR A 36 10.46 -3.31 14.37
C TYR A 36 9.15 -3.65 15.09
N ILE A 37 8.72 -4.91 15.06
CA ILE A 37 7.45 -5.34 15.66
C ILE A 37 7.46 -5.05 17.16
N VAL A 38 8.52 -5.46 17.86
CA VAL A 38 8.63 -5.32 19.32
C VAL A 38 8.71 -3.85 19.72
N LEU A 39 9.58 -3.07 19.06
CA LEU A 39 9.79 -1.67 19.38
C LEU A 39 8.50 -0.86 19.21
N PHE A 40 7.84 -0.97 18.05
CA PHE A 40 6.63 -0.19 17.80
C PHE A 40 5.45 -0.66 18.64
N TYR A 41 5.36 -1.94 19.00
CA TYR A 41 4.37 -2.41 19.97
C TYR A 41 4.55 -1.73 21.33
N PHE A 42 5.77 -1.67 21.86
CA PHE A 42 6.04 -1.02 23.15
C PHE A 42 5.86 0.49 23.10
N ILE A 43 6.38 1.15 22.07
CA ILE A 43 6.30 2.61 21.95
C ILE A 43 4.85 3.08 21.80
N THR A 44 4.07 2.44 20.92
CA THR A 44 2.66 2.82 20.74
C THR A 44 1.86 2.57 22.01
N ASN A 45 2.04 1.41 22.67
CA ASN A 45 1.36 1.15 23.94
C ASN A 45 1.75 2.14 25.03
N LYS A 46 3.02 2.58 25.08
CA LYS A 46 3.46 3.60 26.05
C LYS A 46 2.69 4.91 25.86
N TYR A 47 2.52 5.39 24.63
CA TYR A 47 1.86 6.68 24.36
C TYR A 47 0.33 6.63 24.42
N VAL A 48 -0.26 5.43 24.37
CA VAL A 48 -1.69 5.21 24.60
C VAL A 48 -1.97 4.87 26.06
N SER A 49 -0.94 4.60 26.87
CA SER A 49 -1.09 4.43 28.32
C SER A 49 -0.94 5.78 29.01
N LEU A 50 -1.74 6.01 30.04
CA LEU A 50 -1.67 7.21 30.86
C LEU A 50 -0.45 7.14 31.78
N SER A 51 0.28 8.25 31.91
CA SER A 51 1.31 8.38 32.94
C SER A 51 0.69 8.72 34.30
N GLU A 52 1.44 8.52 35.38
CA GLU A 52 0.99 8.93 36.73
C GLU A 52 0.72 10.45 36.78
N ASP A 53 1.54 11.24 36.08
CA ASP A 53 1.35 12.69 35.97
C ASP A 53 0.02 13.04 35.25
N ASP A 54 -0.33 12.31 34.17
CA ASP A 54 -1.61 12.51 33.47
C ASP A 54 -2.81 12.11 34.34
N ILE A 55 -2.69 11.04 35.13
CA ILE A 55 -3.75 10.57 36.02
C ILE A 55 -4.07 11.63 37.08
N ASP A 56 -3.02 12.23 37.65
CA ASP A 56 -3.13 13.27 38.67
C ASP A 56 -3.63 14.60 38.07
N GLU A 57 -3.12 15.02 36.91
CA GLU A 57 -3.50 16.28 36.25
C GLU A 57 -4.96 16.28 35.78
N TYR A 58 -5.43 15.17 35.19
CA TYR A 58 -6.78 15.07 34.62
C TYR A 58 -7.78 14.37 35.56
N ASN A 59 -7.39 14.11 36.82
CA ASN A 59 -8.23 13.51 37.87
C ASN A 59 -8.93 12.23 37.40
N ILE A 60 -8.15 11.32 36.80
CA ILE A 60 -8.64 10.11 36.16
C ILE A 60 -8.99 9.07 37.22
N LYS A 61 -10.23 8.57 37.19
CA LYS A 61 -10.75 7.65 38.21
C LYS A 61 -10.78 6.22 37.69
N GLY A 62 -10.01 5.31 38.31
CA GLY A 62 -10.12 3.84 38.24
C GLY A 62 -10.46 3.26 36.86
N ASN A 63 -11.75 3.18 36.54
CA ASN A 63 -12.24 2.68 35.25
C ASN A 63 -11.81 3.51 34.02
N GLU A 64 -11.24 4.70 34.22
CA GLU A 64 -10.73 5.58 33.16
C GLU A 64 -9.22 5.46 32.92
N GLU A 65 -8.51 4.59 33.66
CA GLU A 65 -7.05 4.37 33.47
C GLU A 65 -6.69 3.87 32.06
N GLU A 66 -7.66 3.32 31.34
CA GLU A 66 -7.50 2.86 29.96
C GLU A 66 -8.25 3.74 28.94
N LEU A 67 -8.62 4.98 29.29
CA LEU A 67 -9.42 5.91 28.46
C LEU A 67 -9.02 5.92 26.97
N LEU A 68 -7.72 6.11 26.69
CA LEU A 68 -7.18 6.15 25.34
C LEU A 68 -7.16 4.79 24.63
N LYS A 69 -7.04 3.69 25.38
CA LYS A 69 -7.05 2.32 24.82
C LYS A 69 -8.47 1.87 24.49
N ASP A 70 -9.42 2.27 25.30
CA ASP A 70 -10.83 1.87 25.19
C ASP A 70 -11.60 2.76 24.22
N ASP A 71 -11.11 3.98 23.92
CA ASP A 71 -11.69 4.83 22.89
C ASP A 71 -11.73 4.12 21.53
N LYS A 72 -12.93 4.04 20.93
CA LYS A 72 -13.17 3.29 19.69
C LYS A 72 -12.35 3.84 18.52
N ILE A 73 -12.10 5.15 18.49
CA ILE A 73 -11.40 5.83 17.40
C ILE A 73 -9.89 5.57 17.51
N PHE A 74 -9.25 5.91 18.63
CA PHE A 74 -7.84 5.63 18.90
C PHE A 74 -7.53 4.15 18.73
N ASN A 75 -8.36 3.27 19.29
CA ASN A 75 -8.23 1.82 19.18
C ASN A 75 -8.22 1.33 17.73
N ASN A 76 -9.06 1.90 16.87
CA ASN A 76 -9.07 1.55 15.46
C ASN A 76 -7.74 1.87 14.75
N TYR A 77 -7.01 2.91 15.16
CA TYR A 77 -5.71 3.27 14.58
C TYR A 77 -4.55 2.50 15.22
N TYR A 78 -4.33 2.61 16.54
CA TYR A 78 -3.13 2.03 17.16
C TYR A 78 -3.17 0.49 17.19
N LYS A 79 -4.32 -0.13 17.50
CA LYS A 79 -4.43 -1.61 17.60
C LYS A 79 -4.35 -2.25 16.24
N SER A 80 -4.99 -1.63 15.23
CA SER A 80 -4.88 -2.10 13.85
C SER A 80 -3.44 -2.02 13.35
N TYR A 81 -2.74 -0.91 13.61
CA TYR A 81 -1.31 -0.77 13.28
C TYR A 81 -0.47 -1.90 13.88
N ASN A 82 -0.60 -2.15 15.18
CA ASN A 82 0.16 -3.20 15.87
C ASN A 82 -0.17 -4.60 15.33
N LYS A 83 -1.44 -4.91 15.08
CA LYS A 83 -1.86 -6.19 14.49
C LYS A 83 -1.30 -6.38 13.08
N ILE A 84 -1.41 -5.36 12.22
CA ILE A 84 -0.95 -5.43 10.84
C ILE A 84 0.57 -5.62 10.79
N ASN A 85 1.31 -4.87 11.62
CA ASN A 85 2.76 -5.00 11.71
C ASN A 85 3.18 -6.38 12.22
N ALA A 86 2.49 -6.92 13.22
CA ALA A 86 2.75 -8.27 13.70
C ALA A 86 2.49 -9.31 12.61
N ILE A 87 1.36 -9.23 11.90
CA ILE A 87 1.00 -10.19 10.85
C ILE A 87 1.97 -10.08 9.67
N CYS A 88 2.14 -8.89 9.09
CA CYS A 88 2.99 -8.65 7.93
C CYS A 88 4.46 -8.95 8.27
N GLY A 89 4.94 -8.52 9.43
CA GLY A 89 6.28 -8.82 9.90
C GLY A 89 6.51 -10.31 10.12
N THR A 90 5.53 -11.04 10.67
CA THR A 90 5.61 -12.52 10.78
C THR A 90 5.72 -13.17 9.40
N PHE A 91 4.93 -12.73 8.42
CA PHE A 91 5.03 -13.25 7.06
C PHE A 91 6.37 -12.92 6.38
N LEU A 92 6.93 -11.72 6.61
CA LEU A 92 8.27 -11.36 6.13
C LEU A 92 9.35 -12.31 6.70
N ILE A 93 9.27 -12.63 7.99
CA ILE A 93 10.16 -13.60 8.65
C ILE A 93 10.00 -14.99 8.02
N LEU A 94 8.76 -15.46 7.85
CA LEU A 94 8.47 -16.76 7.24
C LEU A 94 9.03 -16.85 5.82
N LEU A 95 8.85 -15.82 5.00
CA LEU A 95 9.40 -15.75 3.65
C LEU A 95 10.93 -15.81 3.64
N CYS A 96 11.59 -15.10 4.57
CA CYS A 96 13.04 -15.19 4.73
C CYS A 96 13.49 -16.61 5.09
N ILE A 97 12.78 -17.30 6.00
CA ILE A 97 13.06 -18.68 6.40
C ILE A 97 12.88 -19.63 5.20
N VAL A 98 11.78 -19.52 4.45
CA VAL A 98 11.52 -20.31 3.23
C VAL A 98 12.65 -20.11 2.21
N ASN A 99 13.11 -18.87 2.04
CA ASN A 99 14.22 -18.53 1.17
C ASN A 99 15.56 -19.13 1.65
N ILE A 100 15.81 -19.16 2.96
CA ILE A 100 16.98 -19.84 3.55
C ILE A 100 16.91 -21.34 3.26
N ILE A 101 15.80 -22.00 3.62
CA ILE A 101 15.61 -23.45 3.43
C ILE A 101 15.79 -23.84 1.96
N SER A 102 15.12 -23.14 1.04
CA SER A 102 15.23 -23.40 -0.40
C SER A 102 16.64 -23.19 -0.96
N SER A 103 17.46 -22.37 -0.31
CA SER A 103 18.85 -22.14 -0.70
C SER A 103 19.75 -23.33 -0.35
N PHE A 104 19.50 -24.00 0.79
CA PHE A 104 20.30 -25.12 1.30
C PHE A 104 19.84 -26.50 0.84
N TYR A 105 18.53 -26.72 0.60
CA TYR A 105 17.97 -28.06 0.29
C TYR A 105 18.29 -28.62 -1.12
N SER A 106 19.12 -27.93 -1.91
CA SER A 106 19.43 -28.27 -3.32
C SER A 106 20.21 -29.58 -3.57
N LYS A 107 20.54 -30.35 -2.53
CA LYS A 107 21.25 -31.64 -2.69
C LYS A 107 20.35 -32.83 -3.07
N LEU A 108 19.02 -32.74 -2.94
CA LEU A 108 18.15 -33.93 -2.93
C LEU A 108 17.34 -34.28 -4.20
N ASN A 109 17.33 -33.48 -5.28
CA ASN A 109 16.92 -33.97 -6.62
C ASN A 109 17.21 -32.94 -7.73
N ARG A 110 17.92 -33.31 -8.81
CA ARG A 110 18.71 -32.35 -9.62
C ARG A 110 18.00 -31.60 -10.76
N GLY A 111 16.77 -31.93 -11.15
CA GLY A 111 16.09 -31.29 -12.30
C GLY A 111 14.94 -30.38 -11.90
N TYR A 112 13.85 -30.98 -11.40
CA TYR A 112 12.61 -30.27 -11.06
C TYR A 112 12.80 -29.24 -9.94
N MET A 113 13.61 -29.52 -8.91
CA MET A 113 13.83 -28.59 -7.80
C MET A 113 14.55 -27.29 -8.19
N LEU A 114 15.36 -27.26 -9.25
CA LEU A 114 16.02 -26.02 -9.70
C LEU A 114 15.00 -25.01 -10.27
N TYR A 115 13.98 -25.51 -10.97
CA TYR A 115 12.87 -24.70 -11.47
C TYR A 115 12.03 -24.16 -10.31
N TYR A 116 11.64 -25.02 -9.36
CA TYR A 116 10.90 -24.61 -8.16
C TYR A 116 11.69 -23.61 -7.29
N LYS A 117 13.01 -23.77 -7.16
CA LYS A 117 13.86 -22.83 -6.41
C LYS A 117 13.83 -21.41 -6.98
N ARG A 118 13.82 -21.26 -8.31
CA ARG A 118 13.71 -19.94 -8.97
C ARG A 118 12.32 -19.34 -8.74
N MET A 119 11.28 -20.14 -8.90
CA MET A 119 9.89 -19.71 -8.65
C MET A 119 9.66 -19.26 -7.21
N ILE A 120 10.20 -19.98 -6.23
CA ILE A 120 10.11 -19.62 -4.80
C ILE A 120 10.73 -18.23 -4.57
N GLY A 121 11.90 -17.95 -5.14
CA GLY A 121 12.54 -16.63 -5.03
C GLY A 121 11.68 -15.50 -5.61
N PHE A 122 11.07 -15.72 -6.78
CA PHE A 122 10.19 -14.72 -7.40
C PHE A 122 8.93 -14.46 -6.58
N VAL A 123 8.23 -15.52 -6.19
CA VAL A 123 7.00 -15.44 -5.40
C VAL A 123 7.28 -14.84 -4.03
N SER A 124 8.38 -15.23 -3.39
CA SER A 124 8.81 -14.67 -2.10
C SER A 124 9.06 -13.17 -2.20
N LEU A 125 9.83 -12.72 -3.20
CA LEU A 125 10.11 -11.29 -3.37
C LEU A 125 8.83 -10.49 -3.64
N HIS A 126 7.92 -11.06 -4.43
CA HIS A 126 6.62 -10.45 -4.69
C HIS A 126 5.78 -10.30 -3.41
N LEU A 127 5.67 -11.36 -2.60
CA LEU A 127 4.95 -11.31 -1.33
C LEU A 127 5.62 -10.38 -0.30
N GLN A 128 6.96 -10.34 -0.26
CA GLN A 128 7.69 -9.39 0.59
C GLN A 128 7.31 -7.95 0.26
N LEU A 129 7.33 -7.58 -1.03
CA LEU A 129 6.95 -6.23 -1.47
C LEU A 129 5.48 -5.91 -1.15
N LEU A 130 4.59 -6.90 -1.13
CA LEU A 130 3.20 -6.72 -0.68
C LEU A 130 3.12 -6.37 0.80
N PHE A 131 3.78 -7.14 1.67
CA PHE A 131 3.74 -6.91 3.12
C PHE A 131 4.43 -5.58 3.51
N ILE A 132 5.65 -5.37 3.02
CA ILE A 132 6.07 -4.14 2.33
C ILE A 132 5.11 -2.94 2.35
N ALA A 133 4.40 -2.84 1.22
CA ALA A 133 3.46 -1.80 0.90
C ALA A 133 2.31 -1.68 1.92
N ILE A 134 1.81 -2.80 2.45
CA ILE A 134 0.74 -2.77 3.46
C ILE A 134 1.23 -2.09 4.75
N MET A 135 2.42 -2.43 5.24
CA MET A 135 3.01 -1.80 6.42
C MET A 135 3.27 -0.31 6.19
N PHE A 136 3.77 0.05 5.01
CA PHE A 136 4.00 1.45 4.62
C PHE A 136 2.70 2.26 4.60
N LEU A 137 1.67 1.78 3.89
CA LEU A 137 0.40 2.48 3.79
C LEU A 137 -0.35 2.53 5.13
N GLN A 138 -0.27 1.47 5.92
CA GLN A 138 -0.84 1.47 7.26
C GLN A 138 -0.15 2.50 8.14
N ASN A 139 1.17 2.66 8.04
CA ASN A 139 1.88 3.72 8.75
C ASN A 139 1.43 5.11 8.29
N HIS A 140 1.33 5.32 6.97
CA HIS A 140 0.90 6.58 6.38
C HIS A 140 -0.51 6.99 6.82
N GLU A 141 -1.44 6.04 6.88
CA GLU A 141 -2.80 6.31 7.39
C GLU A 141 -2.78 6.78 8.85
N ASN A 142 -1.97 6.16 9.73
CA ASN A 142 -1.91 6.59 11.13
C ASN A 142 -1.20 7.94 11.29
N GLU A 143 -0.13 8.19 10.52
CA GLU A 143 0.51 9.51 10.48
C GLU A 143 -0.51 10.59 10.09
N LEU A 144 -1.27 10.38 9.01
CA LEU A 144 -2.30 11.32 8.57
C LEU A 144 -3.36 11.58 9.64
N PHE A 145 -3.76 10.55 10.39
CA PHE A 145 -4.71 10.71 11.50
C PHE A 145 -4.09 11.47 12.68
N PHE A 146 -3.01 10.94 13.26
CA PHE A 146 -2.41 11.47 14.48
C PHE A 146 -1.77 12.84 14.29
N CYS A 147 -1.14 13.11 13.15
CA CYS A 147 -0.57 14.44 12.88
C CYS A 147 -1.62 15.51 12.60
N ASN A 148 -2.88 15.11 12.34
CA ASN A 148 -4.01 16.02 12.18
C ASN A 148 -5.02 15.89 13.33
N ILE A 149 -4.63 15.34 14.48
CA ILE A 149 -5.55 15.08 15.61
C ILE A 149 -6.33 16.32 16.03
N ASN A 150 -5.70 17.50 15.94
CA ASN A 150 -6.31 18.79 16.24
C ASN A 150 -7.53 19.13 15.35
N LYS A 151 -7.59 18.59 14.12
CA LYS A 151 -8.76 18.74 13.24
C LYS A 151 -9.93 17.81 13.63
N TYR A 152 -9.66 16.83 14.49
CA TYR A 152 -10.60 15.79 14.90
C TYR A 152 -11.00 15.89 16.38
N ILE A 153 -10.67 17.00 17.04
CA ILE A 153 -10.95 17.26 18.47
C ILE A 153 -12.42 17.06 18.82
N TYR A 154 -13.33 17.41 17.92
CA TYR A 154 -14.77 17.26 18.12
C TYR A 154 -15.23 15.80 18.33
N TRP A 155 -14.46 14.80 17.87
CA TRP A 155 -14.72 13.39 18.18
C TRP A 155 -14.50 13.06 19.65
N PHE A 156 -13.84 13.95 20.38
CA PHE A 156 -13.46 13.78 21.78
C PHE A 156 -14.05 14.89 22.68
N GLU A 157 -15.00 15.68 22.18
CA GLU A 157 -15.65 16.78 22.93
C GLU A 157 -16.49 16.27 24.11
N ASP A 158 -17.05 15.06 24.02
CA ASP A 158 -17.82 14.42 25.10
C ASP A 158 -16.95 13.98 26.29
N TYR A 159 -15.61 14.04 26.16
CA TYR A 159 -14.68 13.72 27.24
C TYR A 159 -14.38 14.97 28.09
N ASP A 160 -15.30 15.32 28.99
CA ASP A 160 -15.27 16.42 29.97
C ASP A 160 -13.86 16.92 30.37
N ASN A 161 -13.34 17.96 29.70
CA ASN A 161 -12.02 18.58 29.92
C ASN A 161 -10.79 17.65 29.77
N LYS A 162 -10.94 16.46 29.17
CA LYS A 162 -9.85 15.49 28.93
C LYS A 162 -9.39 15.48 27.47
N THR A 163 -9.89 16.41 26.66
CA THR A 163 -9.59 16.48 25.23
C THR A 163 -8.09 16.73 24.95
N ASP A 164 -7.42 17.51 25.80
CA ASP A 164 -5.97 17.77 25.71
C ASP A 164 -5.12 16.50 25.83
N LEU A 165 -5.63 15.50 26.55
CA LEU A 165 -4.98 14.20 26.70
C LEU A 165 -4.93 13.43 25.38
N PHE A 166 -6.00 13.48 24.58
CA PHE A 166 -6.05 12.91 23.24
C PHE A 166 -5.11 13.66 22.28
N ILE A 167 -5.04 14.98 22.39
CA ILE A 167 -4.13 15.81 21.58
C ILE A 167 -2.67 15.45 21.89
N ASN A 168 -2.28 15.45 23.16
CA ASN A 168 -0.92 15.16 23.60
C ASN A 168 -0.47 13.74 23.20
N SER A 169 -1.35 12.75 23.40
CA SER A 169 -1.08 11.38 22.93
C SER A 169 -0.95 11.31 21.41
N GLY A 170 -1.86 11.96 20.68
CA GLY A 170 -1.86 12.04 19.22
C GLY A 170 -0.59 12.67 18.65
N GLU A 171 -0.12 13.79 19.20
CA GLU A 171 1.12 14.44 18.75
C GLU A 171 2.36 13.57 18.97
N ASN A 172 2.41 12.85 20.09
CA ASN A 172 3.48 11.91 20.35
C ASN A 172 3.44 10.71 19.38
N LEU A 173 2.26 10.18 19.10
CA LEU A 173 2.07 9.11 18.11
C LEU A 173 2.40 9.59 16.68
N CYS A 174 2.09 10.83 16.33
CA CYS A 174 2.52 11.46 15.07
C CYS A 174 4.05 11.41 14.92
N LYS A 175 4.81 11.81 15.95
CA LYS A 175 6.28 11.72 15.94
C LYS A 175 6.75 10.28 15.74
N VAL A 176 6.15 9.32 16.42
CA VAL A 176 6.47 7.90 16.29
C VAL A 176 6.26 7.40 14.85
N HIS A 177 5.14 7.74 14.23
CA HIS A 177 4.82 7.34 12.85
C HIS A 177 5.70 8.05 11.80
N ASN A 178 6.19 9.26 12.07
CA ASN A 178 7.20 9.90 11.22
C ASN A 178 8.54 9.15 11.23
N TYR A 179 8.99 8.64 12.37
CA TYR A 179 10.25 7.89 12.46
C TYR A 179 10.12 6.45 11.95
N SER A 180 8.93 5.87 11.95
CA SER A 180 8.74 4.47 11.59
C SER A 180 9.08 4.15 10.13
N TYR A 181 9.03 5.13 9.22
CA TYR A 181 9.36 4.97 7.79
C TYR A 181 10.79 4.47 7.53
N ILE A 182 11.69 4.64 8.50
CA ILE A 182 13.05 4.10 8.43
C ILE A 182 13.01 2.59 8.22
N PHE A 183 12.08 1.87 8.86
CA PHE A 183 12.01 0.41 8.77
C PHE A 183 11.46 -0.10 7.43
N PRO A 184 10.32 0.38 6.90
CA PRO A 184 9.91 0.09 5.53
C PRO A 184 11.01 0.39 4.50
N ALA A 185 11.76 1.49 4.66
CA ALA A 185 12.89 1.79 3.79
C ALA A 185 14.01 0.73 3.89
N CYS A 186 14.38 0.29 5.09
CA CYS A 186 15.30 -0.82 5.28
C CYS A 186 14.79 -2.14 4.65
N PHE A 187 13.50 -2.45 4.79
CA PHE A 187 12.92 -3.66 4.18
C PHE A 187 12.91 -3.60 2.64
N LEU A 188 12.65 -2.43 2.07
CA LEU A 188 12.78 -2.21 0.62
C LEU A 188 14.24 -2.39 0.17
N PHE A 189 15.21 -1.93 0.95
CA PHE A 189 16.62 -2.15 0.65
C PHE A 189 16.99 -3.64 0.66
N PHE A 190 16.52 -4.43 1.63
CA PHE A 190 16.73 -5.87 1.63
C PHE A 190 16.06 -6.56 0.43
N SER A 191 14.85 -6.15 0.08
CA SER A 191 14.13 -6.63 -1.10
C SER A 191 14.90 -6.30 -2.40
N LEU A 192 15.53 -5.13 -2.47
CA LEU A 192 16.35 -4.71 -3.62
C LEU A 192 17.58 -5.63 -3.78
N ILE A 193 18.23 -6.04 -2.69
CA ILE A 193 19.34 -6.99 -2.75
C ILE A 193 18.86 -8.32 -3.35
N GLU A 194 17.71 -8.84 -2.89
CA GLU A 194 17.14 -10.09 -3.45
C GLU A 194 16.76 -9.93 -4.93
N PHE A 195 16.19 -8.79 -5.31
CA PHE A 195 15.90 -8.45 -6.70
C PHE A 195 17.14 -8.48 -7.58
N VAL A 196 18.23 -7.82 -7.15
CA VAL A 196 19.48 -7.74 -7.92
C VAL A 196 20.07 -9.14 -8.13
N VAL A 197 20.03 -10.01 -7.12
CA VAL A 197 20.49 -11.40 -7.23
C VAL A 197 19.66 -12.19 -8.24
N LEU A 198 18.34 -12.03 -8.23
CA LEU A 198 17.45 -12.67 -9.20
C LEU A 198 17.67 -12.12 -10.62
N TYR A 199 17.83 -10.81 -10.77
CA TYR A 199 18.08 -10.13 -12.04
C TYR A 199 19.34 -10.65 -12.73
N PHE A 200 20.44 -10.84 -11.99
CA PHE A 200 21.68 -11.38 -12.57
C PHE A 200 21.59 -12.85 -12.97
N LYS A 201 20.69 -13.63 -12.34
CA LYS A 201 20.43 -15.04 -12.69
C LYS A 201 19.61 -15.21 -13.97
N ILE A 202 18.90 -14.18 -14.42
CA ILE A 202 18.16 -14.17 -15.68
C ILE A 202 19.11 -13.99 -16.88
N GLU A 203 18.80 -14.68 -17.97
CA GLU A 203 19.53 -14.58 -19.23
C GLU A 203 19.55 -13.13 -19.73
N LYS A 204 20.72 -12.69 -20.23
CA LYS A 204 20.99 -11.26 -20.55
C LYS A 204 19.94 -10.61 -21.44
N HIS A 205 19.34 -11.37 -22.35
CA HIS A 205 18.34 -10.86 -23.30
C HIS A 205 16.94 -10.68 -22.68
N PHE A 206 16.60 -11.42 -21.63
CA PHE A 206 15.34 -11.28 -20.91
C PHE A 206 15.40 -10.29 -19.74
N ARG A 207 16.58 -9.84 -19.33
CA ARG A 207 16.77 -8.93 -18.18
C ARG A 207 15.93 -7.65 -18.26
N LYS A 208 15.83 -7.02 -19.45
CA LYS A 208 14.98 -5.82 -19.64
C LYS A 208 13.50 -6.12 -19.40
N LYS A 209 13.01 -7.24 -19.95
CA LYS A 209 11.62 -7.69 -19.76
C LYS A 209 11.34 -8.10 -18.31
N PHE A 210 12.33 -8.71 -17.65
CA PHE A 210 12.26 -9.06 -16.24
C PHE A 210 12.20 -7.84 -15.31
N LEU A 211 12.97 -6.78 -15.60
CA LEU A 211 12.87 -5.51 -14.87
C LEU A 211 11.47 -4.89 -15.04
N ILE A 212 10.98 -4.79 -16.28
CA ILE A 212 9.66 -4.26 -16.60
C ILE A 212 8.57 -5.05 -15.85
N PHE A 213 8.64 -6.37 -15.85
CA PHE A 213 7.74 -7.24 -15.08
C PHE A 213 7.71 -6.86 -13.59
N TYR A 214 8.88 -6.69 -12.94
CA TYR A 214 8.93 -6.36 -11.51
C TYR A 214 8.32 -4.99 -11.20
N ILE A 215 8.50 -4.01 -12.10
CA ILE A 215 7.88 -2.69 -11.92
C ILE A 215 6.34 -2.79 -12.09
N LYS A 216 5.84 -3.58 -13.06
CA LYS A 216 4.38 -3.86 -13.19
C LYS A 216 3.78 -4.53 -11.96
N MET A 217 4.50 -5.48 -11.36
CA MET A 217 4.02 -6.14 -10.16
C MET A 217 4.06 -5.21 -8.94
N GLY A 218 5.09 -4.36 -8.85
CA GLY A 218 5.16 -3.33 -7.80
C GLY A 218 3.95 -2.38 -7.82
N THR A 219 3.49 -1.97 -8.99
CA THR A 219 2.27 -1.14 -9.10
C THR A 219 1.01 -1.91 -8.73
N GLY A 220 0.89 -3.17 -9.16
CA GLY A 220 -0.21 -4.07 -8.76
C GLY A 220 -0.29 -4.29 -7.25
N ILE A 221 0.86 -4.46 -6.59
CA ILE A 221 0.99 -4.56 -5.14
C ILE A 221 0.49 -3.29 -4.45
N MET A 222 0.90 -2.11 -4.92
CA MET A 222 0.46 -0.86 -4.33
C MET A 222 -1.07 -0.71 -4.40
N TYR A 223 -1.71 -1.15 -5.47
CA TYR A 223 -3.18 -1.16 -5.55
C TYR A 223 -3.85 -2.11 -4.58
N LEU A 224 -3.31 -3.32 -4.41
CA LEU A 224 -3.84 -4.27 -3.43
C LEU A 224 -3.71 -3.70 -2.00
N ALA A 225 -2.60 -3.05 -1.70
CA ALA A 225 -2.38 -2.42 -0.41
C ALA A 225 -3.32 -1.20 -0.19
N LEU A 226 -3.55 -0.37 -1.21
CA LEU A 226 -4.52 0.73 -1.17
C LEU A 226 -5.95 0.23 -0.97
N PHE A 227 -6.33 -0.86 -1.65
CA PHE A 227 -7.64 -1.47 -1.49
C PHE A 227 -7.86 -2.02 -0.09
N TYR A 228 -6.84 -2.61 0.52
CA TYR A 228 -6.89 -3.03 1.90
C TYR A 228 -7.18 -1.84 2.85
N ILE A 229 -6.45 -0.73 2.69
CA ILE A 229 -6.70 0.48 3.48
C ILE A 229 -8.12 0.98 3.26
N PHE A 230 -8.60 1.02 2.02
CA PHE A 230 -9.98 1.40 1.75
C PHE A 230 -11.02 0.52 2.46
N LEU A 231 -10.86 -0.82 2.43
CA LEU A 231 -11.77 -1.73 3.11
C LEU A 231 -11.77 -1.47 4.62
N LYS A 232 -10.60 -1.22 5.20
CA LYS A 232 -10.46 -0.84 6.60
C LYS A 232 -11.17 0.47 6.89
N SER A 233 -10.90 1.53 6.13
CA SER A 233 -11.52 2.85 6.34
C SER A 233 -13.05 2.80 6.14
N LYS A 234 -13.54 2.01 5.18
CA LYS A 234 -14.97 1.76 5.00
C LYS A 234 -15.59 1.03 6.19
N SER A 235 -14.89 0.03 6.73
CA SER A 235 -15.33 -0.67 7.95
C SER A 235 -15.34 0.27 9.16
N PHE A 236 -14.34 1.12 9.30
CA PHE A 236 -14.27 2.13 10.35
C PHE A 236 -15.43 3.12 10.26
N TYR A 237 -15.71 3.64 9.06
CA TYR A 237 -16.84 4.53 8.83
C TYR A 237 -18.17 3.89 9.22
N ASN A 238 -18.44 2.67 8.72
CA ASN A 238 -19.72 2.00 8.94
C ASN A 238 -19.95 1.61 10.40
N ASN A 239 -18.92 1.18 11.13
CA ASN A 239 -19.06 0.55 12.45
C ASN A 239 -18.74 1.48 13.62
N ILE A 240 -17.98 2.56 13.39
CA ILE A 240 -17.55 3.48 14.44
C ILE A 240 -18.07 4.88 14.12
N LEU A 241 -17.60 5.52 13.04
CA LEU A 241 -17.94 6.93 12.78
C LEU A 241 -19.43 7.19 12.54
N SER A 242 -20.18 6.22 12.02
CA SER A 242 -21.63 6.34 11.80
C SER A 242 -22.40 6.65 13.09
N GLU A 243 -21.89 6.25 14.25
CA GLU A 243 -22.47 6.53 15.58
C GLU A 243 -22.16 7.95 16.07
N TYR A 244 -21.05 8.54 15.60
CA TYR A 244 -20.57 9.89 15.98
C TYR A 244 -20.98 10.96 14.96
N ASN A 245 -21.91 10.65 14.06
CA ASN A 245 -22.34 11.60 13.04
C ASN A 245 -23.25 12.67 13.68
N ILE A 246 -22.61 13.74 14.17
CA ILE A 246 -23.23 14.85 14.92
C ILE A 246 -24.01 15.82 13.99
N PHE A 247 -24.05 15.57 12.68
CA PHE A 247 -24.77 16.44 11.76
C PHE A 247 -26.29 16.26 11.87
N THR A 248 -26.92 16.99 12.79
CA THR A 248 -28.29 17.47 12.59
C THR A 248 -28.25 18.47 11.43
N LEU A 249 -28.50 17.98 10.23
CA LEU A 249 -28.67 18.80 9.03
C LEU A 249 -29.82 19.80 9.16
N ASP A 250 -30.60 19.72 10.24
CA ASP A 250 -31.73 20.56 10.59
C ASP A 250 -31.48 22.07 10.44
N ASP A 251 -30.25 22.54 10.66
CA ASP A 251 -29.88 23.96 10.57
C ASP A 251 -29.70 24.52 9.15
N TYR A 252 -29.61 23.66 8.12
CA TYR A 252 -29.53 24.10 6.72
C TYR A 252 -30.92 24.25 6.09
N SER A 253 -31.02 24.93 4.94
CA SER A 253 -32.26 24.87 4.16
C SER A 253 -32.38 23.53 3.42
N ASP A 254 -33.58 23.00 3.26
CA ASP A 254 -33.81 21.70 2.62
C ASP A 254 -33.14 21.54 1.23
N PRO A 255 -33.12 22.56 0.35
CA PRO A 255 -32.39 22.47 -0.92
C PRO A 255 -30.89 22.26 -0.74
N ILE A 256 -30.28 22.97 0.22
CA ILE A 256 -28.85 22.86 0.52
C ILE A 256 -28.54 21.49 1.13
N LYS A 257 -29.39 20.98 2.02
CA LYS A 257 -29.27 19.61 2.58
C LYS A 257 -29.30 18.55 1.49
N ILE A 258 -30.25 18.65 0.56
CA ILE A 258 -30.42 17.71 -0.55
C ILE A 258 -29.18 17.73 -1.46
N ILE A 259 -28.65 18.92 -1.75
CA ILE A 259 -27.43 19.07 -2.56
C ILE A 259 -26.25 18.41 -1.83
N ILE A 260 -26.03 18.69 -0.55
CA ILE A 260 -24.93 18.11 0.23
C ILE A 260 -25.02 16.58 0.24
N PHE A 261 -26.19 16.03 0.58
CA PHE A 261 -26.40 14.57 0.64
C PHE A 261 -26.22 13.88 -0.71
N ALA A 262 -26.83 14.42 -1.77
CA ALA A 262 -26.72 13.83 -3.12
C ALA A 262 -25.25 13.81 -3.58
N THR A 263 -24.52 14.89 -3.29
CA THR A 263 -23.12 15.07 -3.66
C THR A 263 -22.20 14.10 -2.94
N GLN A 264 -22.35 13.95 -1.61
CA GLN A 264 -21.57 12.99 -0.82
C GLN A 264 -21.83 11.54 -1.27
N LYS A 265 -23.10 11.19 -1.50
CA LYS A 265 -23.49 9.85 -1.96
C LYS A 265 -22.90 9.52 -3.32
N GLN A 266 -22.94 10.47 -4.26
CA GLN A 266 -22.38 10.30 -5.60
C GLN A 266 -20.85 10.17 -5.56
N LYS A 267 -20.16 10.93 -4.71
CA LYS A 267 -18.71 10.84 -4.51
C LYS A 267 -18.28 9.47 -3.98
N MET A 268 -18.93 9.00 -2.91
CA MET A 268 -18.63 7.70 -2.32
C MET A 268 -18.89 6.56 -3.32
N TYR A 269 -19.93 6.68 -4.16
CA TYR A 269 -20.21 5.72 -5.23
C TYR A 269 -19.09 5.68 -6.29
N TYR A 270 -18.66 6.84 -6.81
CA TYR A 270 -17.60 6.88 -7.83
C TYR A 270 -16.24 6.43 -7.29
N PHE A 271 -15.90 6.81 -6.05
CA PHE A 271 -14.68 6.34 -5.40
C PHE A 271 -14.67 4.82 -5.20
N GLN A 272 -15.81 4.24 -4.80
CA GLN A 272 -15.97 2.78 -4.73
C GLN A 272 -15.81 2.12 -6.09
N LEU A 273 -16.40 2.68 -7.14
CA LEU A 273 -16.32 2.13 -8.49
C LEU A 273 -14.88 2.20 -9.05
N LEU A 274 -14.17 3.30 -8.77
CA LEU A 274 -12.76 3.49 -9.08
C LEU A 274 -11.92 2.38 -8.42
N LEU A 275 -12.08 2.18 -7.12
CA LEU A 275 -11.31 1.19 -6.37
C LEU A 275 -11.59 -0.25 -6.83
N VAL A 276 -12.86 -0.61 -7.02
CA VAL A 276 -13.23 -1.95 -7.52
C VAL A 276 -12.70 -2.20 -8.93
N SER A 277 -12.82 -1.22 -9.83
CA SER A 277 -12.25 -1.28 -11.18
C SER A 277 -10.73 -1.45 -11.16
N THR A 278 -10.06 -0.76 -10.24
CA THR A 278 -8.60 -0.83 -10.09
C THR A 278 -8.14 -2.17 -9.55
N VAL A 279 -8.85 -2.71 -8.56
CA VAL A 279 -8.51 -4.01 -7.95
C VAL A 279 -8.72 -5.14 -8.94
N SER A 280 -9.85 -5.14 -9.64
CA SER A 280 -10.09 -6.11 -10.71
C SER A 280 -8.99 -6.04 -11.77
N SER A 281 -8.55 -4.83 -12.13
CA SER A 281 -7.41 -4.64 -13.04
C SER A 281 -6.08 -5.10 -12.44
N ALA A 282 -5.80 -4.82 -11.17
CA ALA A 282 -4.61 -5.28 -10.48
C ALA A 282 -4.53 -6.80 -10.40
N ILE A 283 -5.65 -7.48 -10.13
CA ILE A 283 -5.74 -8.96 -10.16
C ILE A 283 -5.43 -9.48 -11.55
N VAL A 284 -6.06 -8.91 -12.58
CA VAL A 284 -5.81 -9.28 -13.99
C VAL A 284 -4.34 -9.05 -14.34
N PHE A 285 -3.74 -7.92 -13.96
CA PHE A 285 -2.34 -7.61 -14.23
C PHE A 285 -1.38 -8.52 -13.49
N CYS A 286 -1.67 -8.90 -12.24
CA CYS A 286 -0.90 -9.88 -11.51
C CYS A 286 -0.92 -11.24 -12.22
N LEU A 287 -2.09 -11.70 -12.67
CA LEU A 287 -2.22 -12.96 -13.41
C LEU A 287 -1.44 -12.92 -14.74
N LEU A 288 -1.55 -11.82 -15.49
CA LEU A 288 -0.79 -11.59 -16.71
C LEU A 288 0.72 -11.50 -16.43
N GLY A 289 1.12 -10.91 -15.30
CA GLY A 289 2.51 -10.85 -14.86
C GLY A 289 3.07 -12.24 -14.52
N TYR A 290 2.30 -13.10 -13.86
CA TYR A 290 2.72 -14.49 -13.63
C TYR A 290 2.85 -15.28 -14.94
N PHE A 291 2.00 -15.00 -15.93
CA PHE A 291 2.17 -15.52 -17.28
C PHE A 291 3.46 -14.99 -17.92
N ASP A 292 3.78 -13.70 -17.78
CA ASP A 292 5.06 -13.13 -18.24
C ASP A 292 6.27 -13.84 -17.59
N ILE A 293 6.26 -14.12 -16.27
CA ILE A 293 7.34 -14.87 -15.62
C ILE A 293 7.48 -16.28 -16.21
N TYR A 294 6.36 -17.02 -16.32
CA TYR A 294 6.38 -18.37 -16.86
C TYR A 294 7.01 -18.41 -18.26
N THR A 295 6.75 -17.38 -19.05
CA THR A 295 7.17 -17.30 -20.45
C THR A 295 8.62 -16.86 -20.60
N ILE A 296 9.09 -15.94 -19.73
CA ILE A 296 10.51 -15.61 -19.55
C ILE A 296 11.29 -16.85 -19.13
N MET A 297 10.75 -17.65 -18.21
CA MET A 297 11.42 -18.87 -17.74
C MET A 297 11.49 -19.99 -18.76
N LYS A 298 10.52 -20.07 -19.67
CA LYS A 298 10.50 -21.05 -20.77
C LYS A 298 11.22 -20.55 -22.03
N SER A 299 11.75 -19.32 -22.02
CA SER A 299 12.42 -18.65 -23.16
C SER A 299 11.63 -18.76 -24.48
N CYS A 300 10.29 -18.68 -24.41
CA CYS A 300 9.41 -19.03 -25.53
C CYS A 300 9.08 -17.82 -26.42
N ARG A 301 9.58 -17.81 -27.66
CA ARG A 301 9.34 -16.72 -28.64
C ARG A 301 7.88 -16.58 -29.06
N PHE A 302 7.14 -17.70 -29.21
CA PHE A 302 5.70 -17.67 -29.49
C PHE A 302 4.91 -16.97 -28.37
N SER A 303 5.36 -17.11 -27.13
CA SER A 303 4.70 -16.44 -26.02
C SER A 303 4.96 -14.94 -25.96
N LEU A 304 6.13 -14.47 -26.42
CA LEU A 304 6.39 -13.04 -26.55
C LEU A 304 5.47 -12.40 -27.60
N LEU A 305 5.11 -13.14 -28.65
CA LEU A 305 4.14 -12.71 -29.66
C LEU A 305 2.74 -12.56 -29.04
N VAL A 306 2.31 -13.51 -28.22
CA VAL A 306 1.02 -13.47 -27.50
C VAL A 306 0.96 -12.31 -26.49
N ASN A 307 2.08 -11.89 -25.91
CA ASN A 307 2.11 -10.76 -24.96
C ASN A 307 1.89 -9.40 -25.63
N ILE A 308 2.09 -9.27 -26.94
CA ILE A 308 1.88 -8.02 -27.67
C ILE A 308 0.39 -7.59 -27.62
N PRO A 309 -0.59 -8.38 -28.10
CA PRO A 309 -2.00 -8.00 -28.04
C PRO A 309 -2.51 -7.85 -26.59
N ILE A 310 -2.02 -8.66 -25.66
CA ILE A 310 -2.35 -8.55 -24.23
C ILE A 310 -1.89 -7.19 -23.66
N SER A 311 -0.68 -6.75 -24.01
CA SER A 311 -0.15 -5.45 -23.55
C SER A 311 -0.92 -4.27 -24.12
N VAL A 312 -1.34 -4.35 -25.40
CA VAL A 312 -2.16 -3.33 -26.05
C VAL A 312 -3.53 -3.24 -25.38
N PHE A 313 -4.20 -4.38 -25.18
CA PHE A 313 -5.50 -4.42 -24.50
C PHE A 313 -5.41 -3.85 -23.08
N THR A 314 -4.35 -4.19 -22.37
CA THR A 314 -4.10 -3.71 -21.01
C THR A 314 -3.85 -2.20 -20.98
N MET A 315 -3.12 -1.64 -21.95
CA MET A 315 -2.94 -0.19 -22.08
C MET A 315 -4.28 0.55 -22.22
N ILE A 316 -5.22 0.00 -22.99
CA ILE A 316 -6.56 0.59 -23.16
C ILE A 316 -7.32 0.62 -21.83
N VAL A 317 -7.26 -0.46 -21.05
CA VAL A 317 -7.89 -0.54 -19.73
C VAL A 317 -7.28 0.48 -18.76
N VAL A 318 -5.95 0.56 -18.68
CA VAL A 318 -5.25 1.53 -17.81
C VAL A 318 -5.53 2.98 -18.22
N PHE A 319 -5.56 3.26 -19.53
CA PHE A 319 -5.89 4.60 -20.03
C PHE A 319 -7.33 5.01 -19.66
N SER A 320 -8.27 4.08 -19.78
CA SER A 320 -9.67 4.31 -19.37
C SER A 320 -9.78 4.60 -17.87
N GLN A 321 -9.00 3.90 -17.04
CA GLN A 321 -8.90 4.19 -15.61
C GLN A 321 -8.31 5.58 -15.36
N LEU A 322 -7.23 5.96 -16.04
CA LEU A 322 -6.61 7.27 -15.89
C LEU A 322 -7.60 8.41 -16.16
N LEU A 323 -8.40 8.31 -17.23
CA LEU A 323 -9.44 9.29 -17.55
C LEU A 323 -10.50 9.36 -16.43
N PHE A 324 -10.98 8.21 -15.98
CA PHE A 324 -11.98 8.15 -14.91
C PHE A 324 -11.46 8.69 -13.57
N SER A 325 -10.19 8.47 -13.26
CA SER A 325 -9.50 8.98 -12.06
C SER A 325 -9.35 10.49 -12.09
N SER A 326 -8.97 11.02 -13.25
CA SER A 326 -8.78 12.46 -13.46
C SER A 326 -10.10 13.21 -13.27
N TYR A 327 -11.21 12.64 -13.76
CA TYR A 327 -12.55 13.17 -13.52
C TYR A 327 -12.89 13.23 -12.03
N ILE A 328 -12.59 12.18 -11.26
CA ILE A 328 -12.83 12.17 -9.80
C ILE A 328 -11.98 13.23 -9.09
N LEU A 329 -10.72 13.41 -9.52
CA LEU A 329 -9.81 14.39 -8.95
C LEU A 329 -10.24 15.84 -9.23
N GLU A 330 -10.75 16.12 -10.44
CA GLU A 330 -11.36 17.41 -10.77
C GLU A 330 -12.62 17.66 -9.94
N THR A 331 -13.46 16.62 -9.78
CA THR A 331 -14.66 16.71 -8.96
C THR A 331 -14.30 16.93 -7.48
N SER A 332 -13.24 16.30 -6.96
CA SER A 332 -12.79 16.49 -5.58
C SER A 332 -12.24 17.89 -5.34
N ALA A 333 -11.50 18.46 -6.29
CA ALA A 333 -11.02 19.84 -6.25
C ALA A 333 -12.18 20.85 -6.26
N PHE A 334 -13.20 20.63 -7.10
CA PHE A 334 -14.43 21.44 -7.10
C PHE A 334 -15.13 21.43 -5.73
N PHE A 335 -15.13 20.30 -5.02
CA PHE A 335 -15.76 20.21 -3.70
C PHE A 335 -14.94 20.83 -2.57
N CYS A 336 -13.61 20.75 -2.57
CA CYS A 336 -12.82 21.52 -1.61
C CYS A 336 -12.98 23.04 -1.85
N ALA A 337 -13.28 23.48 -3.07
CA ALA A 337 -13.66 24.89 -3.36
C ALA A 337 -15.10 25.23 -2.95
N TYR A 338 -16.00 24.24 -2.85
CA TYR A 338 -17.35 24.41 -2.32
C TYR A 338 -17.35 24.72 -0.82
N GLU A 339 -16.32 24.30 -0.09
CA GLU A 339 -16.07 24.67 1.31
C GLU A 339 -15.82 26.18 1.45
N GLU A 340 -15.01 26.77 0.57
CA GLU A 340 -14.83 28.22 0.49
C GLU A 340 -16.15 28.94 0.18
N PHE A 341 -17.00 28.36 -0.69
CA PHE A 341 -18.31 28.92 -1.01
C PHE A 341 -19.27 28.93 0.19
N ILE A 342 -19.27 27.86 1.01
CA ILE A 342 -20.04 27.80 2.27
C ILE A 342 -19.47 28.78 3.30
N GLU A 343 -18.16 28.92 3.43
CA GLU A 343 -17.54 29.88 4.36
C GLU A 343 -17.90 31.33 4.02
N ILE A 344 -17.94 31.68 2.72
CA ILE A 344 -18.38 32.99 2.25
C ILE A 344 -19.84 33.24 2.67
N HIS A 345 -20.72 32.25 2.50
CA HIS A 345 -22.14 32.38 2.89
C HIS A 345 -22.38 32.32 4.40
N LYS A 346 -21.52 31.65 5.17
CA LYS A 346 -21.55 31.68 6.65
C LYS A 346 -21.16 33.04 7.21
N ARG A 347 -20.27 33.79 6.53
CA ARG A 347 -19.97 35.18 6.90
C ARG A 347 -21.18 36.10 6.76
N ASP A 348 -22.05 35.84 5.77
CA ASP A 348 -23.30 36.58 5.59
C ASP A 348 -24.39 36.19 6.62
N GLN A 349 -24.30 35.00 7.24
CA GLN A 349 -25.22 34.54 8.28
C GLN A 349 -24.82 34.91 9.73
N LYS A 350 -23.68 35.58 9.95
CA LYS A 350 -23.20 36.04 11.28
C LYS A 350 -24.13 37.03 12.02
N ALA A 351 -25.29 37.37 11.47
CA ALA A 351 -26.33 38.12 12.19
C ALA A 351 -27.18 37.26 13.16
N SER A 352 -26.97 35.95 13.22
CA SER A 352 -27.71 35.01 14.07
C SER A 352 -26.80 34.40 15.13
N ASN A 353 -27.05 34.72 16.41
CA ASN A 353 -26.30 34.27 17.61
C ASN A 353 -26.51 32.79 17.96
N LYS A 354 -26.56 31.88 16.99
CA LYS A 354 -26.46 30.45 17.25
C LYS A 354 -25.02 30.01 17.02
N MET A 355 -24.49 29.21 17.93
CA MET A 355 -23.18 28.55 17.81
C MET A 355 -23.30 27.53 16.67
N ILE A 356 -23.10 27.99 15.44
CA ILE A 356 -23.16 27.16 14.24
C ILE A 356 -21.86 26.36 14.20
N ALA A 357 -21.97 25.03 14.27
CA ALA A 357 -20.83 24.13 14.08
C ALA A 357 -20.04 24.54 12.81
N PRO A 358 -18.69 24.56 12.86
CA PRO A 358 -17.87 24.94 11.71
C PRO A 358 -18.28 24.16 10.46
N SER A 359 -18.23 24.80 9.28
CA SER A 359 -18.60 24.18 7.99
C SER A 359 -17.66 23.08 7.54
N ASN A 360 -16.66 22.76 8.37
CA ASN A 360 -15.98 21.48 8.31
C ASN A 360 -17.02 20.38 8.50
N ILE A 361 -17.63 19.97 7.40
CA ILE A 361 -18.16 18.63 7.30
C ILE A 361 -16.90 17.79 7.43
N THR A 362 -16.70 17.19 8.56
CA THR A 362 -15.46 16.48 8.87
C THR A 362 -15.24 15.26 7.96
N GLU A 363 -16.30 14.85 7.27
CA GLU A 363 -16.21 14.01 6.07
C GLU A 363 -15.52 14.74 4.90
N THR A 364 -15.85 15.99 4.56
CA THR A 364 -15.14 16.75 3.50
C THR A 364 -13.66 16.97 3.81
N ASP A 365 -13.28 17.20 5.06
CA ASP A 365 -11.88 17.44 5.44
C ASP A 365 -11.05 16.13 5.40
N TRP A 366 -11.63 15.00 5.86
CA TRP A 366 -11.05 13.65 5.64
C TRP A 366 -10.92 13.34 4.14
N PHE A 367 -11.93 13.69 3.34
CA PHE A 367 -11.88 13.54 1.89
C PHE A 367 -10.90 14.51 1.20
N CYS A 368 -10.67 15.73 1.70
CA CYS A 368 -9.67 16.65 1.15
C CYS A 368 -8.25 16.20 1.55
N ASN A 369 -8.10 15.46 2.66
CA ASN A 369 -6.86 14.76 3.04
C ASN A 369 -6.63 13.44 2.24
N LEU A 370 -7.63 12.90 1.54
CA LEU A 370 -7.43 11.81 0.57
C LEU A 370 -6.59 12.22 -0.65
N LYS A 371 -6.26 13.50 -0.84
CA LYS A 371 -5.33 13.97 -1.89
C LYS A 371 -4.04 13.16 -1.96
N SER A 372 -3.51 12.73 -0.81
CA SER A 372 -2.32 11.87 -0.74
C SER A 372 -2.58 10.50 -1.36
N PHE A 373 -3.73 9.88 -1.05
CA PHE A 373 -4.12 8.59 -1.63
C PHE A 373 -4.48 8.71 -3.12
N ASP A 374 -5.18 9.77 -3.52
CA ASP A 374 -5.49 10.08 -4.92
C ASP A 374 -4.21 10.34 -5.73
N TYR A 375 -3.22 11.02 -5.15
CA TYR A 375 -1.91 11.23 -5.76
C TYR A 375 -1.12 9.93 -5.93
N ILE A 376 -1.07 9.08 -4.89
CA ILE A 376 -0.46 7.76 -4.99
C ILE A 376 -1.15 6.95 -6.09
N TYR A 377 -2.48 7.01 -6.15
CA TYR A 377 -3.29 6.32 -7.12
C TYR A 377 -3.03 6.81 -8.56
N PHE A 378 -3.06 8.12 -8.79
CA PHE A 378 -2.76 8.75 -10.08
C PHE A 378 -1.34 8.44 -10.55
N THR A 379 -0.36 8.55 -9.65
CA THR A 379 1.04 8.22 -9.92
C THR A 379 1.20 6.76 -10.31
N ASN A 380 0.50 5.85 -9.62
CA ASN A 380 0.52 4.42 -9.94
C ASN A 380 -0.10 4.12 -11.31
N ILE A 381 -1.21 4.77 -11.68
CA ILE A 381 -1.85 4.54 -13.00
C ILE A 381 -0.94 5.04 -14.12
N SER A 382 -0.40 6.24 -13.95
CA SER A 382 0.53 6.85 -14.92
C SER A 382 1.76 5.96 -15.11
N THR A 383 2.29 5.44 -14.01
CA THR A 383 3.43 4.52 -14.00
C THR A 383 3.07 3.21 -14.72
N CYS A 384 1.90 2.61 -14.45
CA CYS A 384 1.41 1.43 -15.17
C CYS A 384 1.38 1.66 -16.69
N LEU A 385 0.81 2.78 -17.13
CA LEU A 385 0.67 3.10 -18.55
C LEU A 385 2.04 3.15 -19.25
N VAL A 386 3.02 3.84 -18.65
CA VAL A 386 4.39 3.92 -19.16
C VAL A 386 5.06 2.53 -19.22
N ILE A 387 4.85 1.70 -18.21
CA ILE A 387 5.45 0.37 -18.15
C ILE A 387 4.84 -0.58 -19.17
N PHE A 388 3.51 -0.56 -19.38
CA PHE A 388 2.87 -1.38 -20.41
C PHE A 388 3.30 -0.93 -21.81
N GLY A 389 3.43 0.37 -22.07
CA GLY A 389 4.03 0.88 -23.31
C GLY A 389 5.46 0.38 -23.51
N SER A 390 6.27 0.42 -22.45
CA SER A 390 7.64 -0.09 -22.48
C SER A 390 7.71 -1.60 -22.73
N ASP A 391 6.83 -2.40 -22.12
CA ASP A 391 6.78 -3.84 -22.32
C ASP A 391 6.37 -4.22 -23.75
N PHE A 392 5.41 -3.50 -24.32
CA PHE A 392 5.01 -3.64 -25.71
C PHE A 392 6.21 -3.42 -26.64
N ILE A 393 6.94 -2.32 -26.47
CA ILE A 393 8.13 -1.99 -27.29
C ILE A 393 9.21 -3.06 -27.13
N VAL A 394 9.50 -3.49 -25.90
CA VAL A 394 10.53 -4.51 -25.64
C VAL A 394 10.11 -5.87 -26.20
N SER A 395 8.84 -6.25 -26.08
CA SER A 395 8.31 -7.49 -26.64
C SER A 395 8.39 -7.50 -28.17
N LEU A 396 8.01 -6.40 -28.82
CA LEU A 396 8.19 -6.24 -30.28
C LEU A 396 9.66 -6.38 -30.68
N TYR A 397 10.56 -5.68 -30.00
CA TYR A 397 11.99 -5.76 -30.29
C TYR A 397 12.52 -7.19 -30.15
N LEU A 398 12.16 -7.90 -29.08
CA LEU A 398 12.63 -9.28 -28.86
C LEU A 398 12.04 -10.27 -29.89
N VAL A 399 10.78 -10.10 -30.29
CA VAL A 399 10.14 -10.95 -31.30
C VAL A 399 10.74 -10.72 -32.67
N PHE A 400 10.94 -9.48 -33.10
CA PHE A 400 11.32 -9.15 -34.48
C PHE A 400 12.83 -8.96 -34.69
N SER A 401 13.64 -8.92 -33.62
CA SER A 401 15.09 -8.82 -33.75
C SER A 401 15.71 -10.12 -34.26
N LYS A 402 16.45 -10.02 -35.38
CA LYS A 402 17.27 -11.11 -35.94
C LYS A 402 18.29 -11.67 -34.93
N LYS A 403 18.69 -10.89 -33.93
CA LYS A 403 19.65 -11.28 -32.88
C LYS A 403 19.11 -12.38 -31.95
N TYR A 404 17.78 -12.52 -31.86
CA TYR A 404 17.11 -13.49 -30.99
C TYR A 404 16.27 -14.49 -31.79
N ALA A 405 16.44 -14.56 -33.11
CA ALA A 405 15.89 -15.63 -33.93
C ALA A 405 16.55 -16.97 -33.55
N PRO A 406 15.82 -18.10 -33.58
CA PRO A 406 16.47 -19.40 -33.50
C PRO A 406 17.48 -19.42 -34.64
N LYS A 407 18.74 -19.73 -34.30
CA LYS A 407 19.71 -20.05 -35.34
C LYS A 407 19.10 -21.20 -36.12
N THR A 408 18.70 -20.93 -37.37
CA THR A 408 18.40 -21.98 -38.33
C THR A 408 19.65 -22.86 -38.35
N SER A 409 19.47 -24.08 -37.83
CA SER A 409 20.50 -25.11 -37.73
C SER A 409 21.17 -25.36 -39.06
#